data_AF-A0AAW3C6I4-F1
#
_entry.id   AF-A0AAW3C6I4-F1
#
_cell.length_a   1.000
_cell.length_b   1.000
_cell.length_c   1.000
_cell.angle_alpha   90.00
_cell.angle_beta   90.00
_cell.angle_gamma   90.00
#
_symmetry.space_group_name_H-M   'P 1'
#
loop_
_entity.id
_entity.type
_entity.pdbx_description
1 polymer ?
#
loop_
_entity_poly.entity_id
_entity_poly.type
_entity_poly.pdbx_seq_one_letter_code
_entity_poly.pdbx_strand_id
1 'polypeptide(L)'
;MPTKMAAADFEFGPPLGTGAFSKVVIGLYKPTHVRYAVKFISKRSILDAPTDEERTRMAEVARRETRMLLMCEHPNIVKFHASMQTTEDLLYVTELCEGGELLKHIERWGHIPLEAARHAIAELFSAVFYLHYGEKSTSGSNEPVMKPLTVIHRDIKPENIMLTSDKHLRLIDFGTAVVCGSAADKAADEEASNGRAQTFCGTTYYMSPELLASSYTCCASDYWGCGCVLYLMLVGRRPFDASTQYLLIKTILEKEPEFPDGMDPDAKDLIRKLLVKDPKARIGMKEIKRHPFLASVNLSTVAGQNVADFWLRETPWVDEASISVCMACQRPFGLLRGKQFCHSCGHITCNTCVGDLRVIPESRWKAPQHVCRPCAGRLDGVTAS
;
A
#
# COMPACT_ATOMS: atom_id res chain seq x y z
N MET A 1 -7.20 23.94 -24.74
CA MET A 1 -6.78 23.88 -23.32
C MET A 1 -7.74 22.96 -22.61
N PRO A 2 -7.31 22.01 -21.75
CA PRO A 2 -8.29 21.23 -21.00
C PRO A 2 -9.04 22.19 -20.08
N THR A 3 -10.37 22.19 -20.21
CA THR A 3 -11.29 22.99 -19.40
C THR A 3 -11.03 22.67 -17.93
N LYS A 4 -10.96 23.70 -17.08
CA LYS A 4 -10.81 23.53 -15.61
C LYS A 4 -11.98 22.65 -15.13
N MET A 5 -11.67 21.48 -14.57
CA MET A 5 -12.69 20.55 -14.09
C MET A 5 -13.53 21.20 -12.97
N ALA A 6 -14.86 21.12 -13.06
CA ALA A 6 -15.77 21.59 -12.03
C ALA A 6 -16.55 20.43 -11.41
N ALA A 7 -17.01 20.59 -10.15
CA ALA A 7 -17.76 19.54 -9.46
C ALA A 7 -19.06 19.16 -10.18
N ALA A 8 -19.70 20.12 -10.86
CA ALA A 8 -20.91 19.91 -11.66
C ALA A 8 -20.67 19.02 -12.90
N ASP A 9 -19.42 18.82 -13.31
CA ASP A 9 -19.06 18.00 -14.47
C ASP A 9 -18.94 16.50 -14.12
N PHE A 10 -19.13 16.13 -12.86
CA PHE A 10 -19.00 14.74 -12.40
C PHE A 10 -20.36 14.11 -12.08
N GLU A 11 -20.44 12.81 -12.32
CA GLU A 11 -21.41 11.92 -11.70
C GLU A 11 -20.69 11.10 -10.62
N PHE A 12 -21.10 11.22 -9.37
CA PHE A 12 -20.46 10.55 -8.24
C PHE A 12 -21.16 9.24 -7.90
N GLY A 13 -20.39 8.16 -7.89
CA GLY A 13 -20.84 6.83 -7.49
C GLY A 13 -20.83 6.61 -5.97
N PRO A 14 -21.03 5.36 -5.52
CA PRO A 14 -20.98 5.01 -4.11
C PRO A 14 -19.57 5.19 -3.51
N PRO A 15 -19.45 5.31 -2.17
CA PRO A 15 -18.16 5.40 -1.50
C PRO A 15 -17.28 4.17 -1.72
N LEU A 16 -16.02 4.40 -2.10
CA LEU A 16 -14.95 3.41 -2.12
C LEU A 16 -14.32 3.22 -0.75
N GLY A 17 -14.24 4.30 0.03
CA GLY A 17 -13.66 4.32 1.37
C GLY A 17 -14.11 5.54 2.15
N THR A 18 -14.16 5.40 3.48
CA THR A 18 -14.56 6.46 4.41
C THR A 18 -13.51 6.58 5.50
N GLY A 19 -12.94 7.76 5.66
CA GLY A 19 -12.11 8.15 6.80
C GLY A 19 -12.91 9.03 7.77
N ALA A 20 -12.25 9.46 8.87
CA ALA A 20 -12.89 10.27 9.91
C ALA A 20 -13.47 11.60 9.38
N PHE A 21 -12.80 12.23 8.42
CA PHE A 21 -13.17 13.56 7.88
C PHE A 21 -13.24 13.60 6.35
N SER A 22 -13.11 12.44 5.71
CA SER A 22 -13.12 12.36 4.26
C SER A 22 -13.82 11.12 3.76
N LYS A 23 -14.36 11.19 2.54
CA LYS A 23 -14.85 10.02 1.81
C LYS A 23 -14.26 10.04 0.42
N VAL A 24 -13.92 8.86 -0.10
CA VAL A 24 -13.45 8.70 -1.47
C VAL A 24 -14.56 8.01 -2.26
N VAL A 25 -14.92 8.56 -3.41
CA VAL A 25 -15.93 8.00 -4.32
C VAL A 25 -15.34 7.86 -5.72
N ILE A 26 -15.94 7.00 -6.55
CA ILE A 26 -15.71 7.05 -8.00
C ILE A 26 -16.44 8.27 -8.55
N GLY A 27 -15.74 9.12 -9.30
CA GLY A 27 -16.34 10.20 -10.08
C GLY A 27 -16.19 9.95 -11.58
N LEU A 28 -17.29 9.87 -12.31
CA LEU A 28 -17.30 9.84 -13.77
C LEU A 28 -17.29 11.27 -14.31
N TYR A 29 -16.22 11.68 -14.99
CA TYR A 29 -16.13 12.99 -15.60
C TYR A 29 -16.90 13.02 -16.92
N LYS A 30 -18.10 13.62 -16.92
CA LYS A 30 -19.06 13.58 -18.03
C LYS A 30 -18.49 13.98 -19.40
N PRO A 31 -17.62 15.01 -19.52
CA PRO A 31 -17.11 15.42 -20.83
C PRO A 31 -16.25 14.38 -21.55
N THR A 32 -15.61 13.46 -20.81
CA THR A 32 -14.68 12.47 -21.38
C THR A 32 -15.05 11.03 -21.07
N HIS A 33 -16.03 10.82 -20.20
CA HIS A 33 -16.38 9.51 -19.63
C HIS A 33 -15.24 8.78 -18.91
N VAL A 34 -14.18 9.49 -18.52
CA VAL A 34 -13.09 8.94 -17.71
C VAL A 34 -13.50 8.90 -16.24
N ARG A 35 -13.17 7.80 -15.57
CA ARG A 35 -13.40 7.61 -14.13
C ARG A 35 -12.19 8.07 -13.32
N TYR A 36 -12.47 8.70 -12.19
CA TYR A 36 -11.48 9.21 -11.25
C TYR A 36 -11.81 8.76 -9.83
N ALA A 37 -10.81 8.77 -8.95
CA ALA A 37 -11.04 8.74 -7.51
C ALA A 37 -11.19 10.20 -7.03
N VAL A 38 -12.30 10.49 -6.34
CA VAL A 38 -12.59 11.83 -5.83
C VAL A 38 -12.69 11.78 -4.31
N LYS A 39 -11.72 12.40 -3.63
CA LYS A 39 -11.69 12.54 -2.18
C LYS A 39 -12.43 13.81 -1.79
N PHE A 40 -13.53 13.66 -1.07
CA PHE A 40 -14.30 14.73 -0.46
C PHE A 40 -13.77 14.97 0.97
N ILE A 41 -13.50 16.22 1.30
CA ILE A 41 -13.10 16.66 2.63
C ILE A 41 -14.11 17.71 3.09
N SER A 42 -14.84 17.41 4.15
CA SER A 42 -15.90 18.28 4.66
C SER A 42 -15.31 19.56 5.26
N LYS A 43 -15.72 20.72 4.73
CA LYS A 43 -15.39 22.03 5.30
C LYS A 43 -16.00 22.18 6.68
N ARG A 44 -17.21 21.64 6.87
CA ARG A 44 -17.88 21.64 8.17
C ARG A 44 -17.08 20.87 9.23
N SER A 45 -16.49 19.73 8.89
CA SER A 45 -15.62 18.99 9.82
C SER A 45 -14.39 19.79 10.26
N ILE A 46 -13.85 20.65 9.37
CA ILE A 46 -12.77 21.59 9.73
C ILE A 46 -13.31 22.71 10.64
N LEU A 47 -14.52 23.21 10.36
CA LEU A 47 -15.14 24.32 11.11
C LEU A 47 -15.71 23.90 12.48
N ASP A 48 -16.13 22.65 12.62
CA ASP A 48 -16.68 22.08 13.85
C ASP A 48 -15.56 21.52 14.76
N ALA A 49 -14.29 21.76 14.40
CA ALA A 49 -13.16 21.42 15.25
C ALA A 49 -13.31 22.09 16.63
N PRO A 50 -13.06 21.35 17.74
CA PRO A 50 -13.33 21.83 19.10
C PRO A 50 -12.60 23.12 19.47
N THR A 51 -11.44 23.35 18.88
CA THR A 51 -10.58 24.51 19.13
C THR A 51 -10.15 25.20 17.83
N ASP A 52 -9.83 26.49 17.90
CA ASP A 52 -9.29 27.23 16.75
C ASP A 52 -7.91 26.74 16.30
N GLU A 53 -7.13 26.18 17.24
CA GLU A 53 -5.87 25.49 16.94
C GLU A 53 -6.11 24.24 16.08
N GLU A 54 -7.07 23.38 16.45
CA GLU A 54 -7.43 22.20 15.66
C GLU A 54 -8.01 22.58 14.29
N ARG A 55 -8.85 23.62 14.22
CA ARG A 55 -9.39 24.18 12.97
C ARG A 55 -8.26 24.59 12.01
N THR A 56 -7.29 25.35 12.51
CA THR A 56 -6.14 25.83 11.75
C THR A 56 -5.28 24.67 11.27
N ARG A 57 -5.00 23.71 12.17
CA ARG A 57 -4.23 22.51 11.87
C ARG A 57 -4.88 21.65 10.78
N MET A 58 -6.19 21.41 10.86
CA MET A 58 -6.91 20.63 9.85
C MET A 58 -6.90 21.32 8.48
N ALA A 59 -7.09 22.65 8.45
CA ALA A 59 -6.99 23.43 7.22
C ALA A 59 -5.58 23.39 6.60
N GLU A 60 -4.55 23.46 7.43
CA GLU A 60 -3.16 23.36 6.99
C GLU A 60 -2.83 21.98 6.42
N VAL A 61 -3.26 20.90 7.07
CA VAL A 61 -3.11 19.53 6.56
C VAL A 61 -3.74 19.38 5.18
N ALA A 62 -4.97 19.88 4.98
CA ALA A 62 -5.65 19.82 3.69
C ALA A 62 -4.89 20.59 2.59
N ARG A 63 -4.38 21.80 2.90
CA ARG A 63 -3.56 22.60 1.98
C ARG A 63 -2.23 21.90 1.66
N ARG A 64 -1.62 21.27 2.66
CA ARG A 64 -0.35 20.55 2.53
C ARG A 64 -0.48 19.35 1.60
N GLU A 65 -1.50 18.51 1.79
CA GLU A 65 -1.77 17.35 0.93
C GLU A 65 -1.91 17.78 -0.54
N THR A 66 -2.71 18.83 -0.79
CA THR A 66 -2.87 19.39 -2.15
C THR A 66 -1.55 19.89 -2.71
N ARG A 67 -0.75 20.62 -1.91
CA ARG A 67 0.55 21.15 -2.32
C ARG A 67 1.53 20.02 -2.66
N MET A 68 1.57 18.95 -1.87
CA MET A 68 2.43 17.79 -2.11
C MET A 68 2.01 17.07 -3.41
N LEU A 69 0.71 16.85 -3.60
CA LEU A 69 0.18 16.23 -4.80
C LEU A 69 0.44 17.06 -6.08
N LEU A 70 0.44 18.40 -5.99
CA LEU A 70 0.72 19.29 -7.11
C LEU A 70 2.21 19.40 -7.48
N MET A 71 3.13 19.10 -6.56
CA MET A 71 4.57 19.20 -6.80
C MET A 71 5.21 17.87 -7.24
N CYS A 72 4.53 16.76 -6.99
CA CYS A 72 5.03 15.42 -7.27
C CYS A 72 4.48 14.89 -8.60
N GLU A 73 5.39 14.56 -9.52
CA GLU A 73 5.07 13.89 -10.78
C GLU A 73 6.02 12.70 -10.96
N HIS A 74 5.49 11.50 -10.72
CA HIS A 74 6.27 10.27 -10.78
C HIS A 74 5.34 9.07 -11.09
N PRO A 75 5.73 8.10 -11.92
CA PRO A 75 4.85 7.00 -12.35
C PRO A 75 4.33 6.13 -11.20
N ASN A 76 5.07 6.01 -10.10
CA ASN A 76 4.64 5.23 -8.92
C ASN A 76 4.02 6.09 -7.80
N ILE A 77 3.67 7.35 -8.07
CA ILE A 77 2.87 8.20 -7.20
C ILE A 77 1.54 8.47 -7.90
N VAL A 78 0.44 8.46 -7.16
CA VAL A 78 -0.88 8.71 -7.75
C VAL A 78 -0.94 10.06 -8.46
N LYS A 79 -1.41 10.04 -9.70
CA LYS A 79 -1.56 11.26 -10.49
C LYS A 79 -2.69 12.12 -9.95
N PHE A 80 -2.34 13.34 -9.56
CA PHE A 80 -3.30 14.38 -9.20
C PHE A 80 -3.76 15.14 -10.45
N HIS A 81 -5.07 15.28 -10.62
CA HIS A 81 -5.66 15.93 -11.80
C HIS A 81 -6.21 17.31 -11.50
N ALA A 82 -6.92 17.48 -10.38
CA ALA A 82 -7.54 18.75 -10.03
C ALA A 82 -7.90 18.83 -8.55
N SER A 83 -7.92 20.05 -8.01
CA SER A 83 -8.70 20.39 -6.83
C SER A 83 -9.88 21.27 -7.21
N MET A 84 -11.00 21.06 -6.54
CA MET A 84 -12.19 21.88 -6.67
C MET A 84 -12.86 22.04 -5.29
N GLN A 85 -13.86 22.90 -5.21
CA GLN A 85 -14.61 23.10 -3.98
C GLN A 85 -16.08 23.29 -4.29
N THR A 86 -16.92 22.78 -3.39
CA THR A 86 -18.35 23.08 -3.31
C THR A 86 -18.59 24.03 -2.13
N THR A 87 -19.85 24.32 -1.79
CA THR A 87 -20.17 25.05 -0.57
C THR A 87 -19.73 24.28 0.67
N GLU A 88 -19.93 22.96 0.68
CA GLU A 88 -19.72 22.09 1.84
C GLU A 88 -18.35 21.40 1.88
N ASP A 89 -17.72 21.17 0.72
CA ASP A 89 -16.58 20.27 0.61
C ASP A 89 -15.41 20.84 -0.20
N LEU A 90 -14.20 20.37 0.11
CA LEU A 90 -13.05 20.37 -0.79
C LEU A 90 -12.99 19.02 -1.49
N LEU A 91 -12.73 19.01 -2.80
CA LEU A 91 -12.69 17.80 -3.63
C LEU A 91 -11.32 17.68 -4.30
N TYR A 92 -10.65 16.54 -4.11
CA TYR A 92 -9.38 16.21 -4.76
C TYR A 92 -9.62 15.08 -5.77
N VAL A 93 -9.26 15.33 -7.02
CA VAL A 93 -9.44 14.42 -8.14
C VAL A 93 -8.09 13.79 -8.49
N THR A 94 -8.00 12.48 -8.36
CA THR A 94 -6.82 11.69 -8.73
C THR A 94 -7.18 10.60 -9.73
N GLU A 95 -6.17 9.99 -10.36
CA GLU A 95 -6.40 8.77 -11.14
C GLU A 95 -7.09 7.69 -10.29
N LEU A 96 -7.93 6.88 -10.94
CA LEU A 96 -8.55 5.73 -10.30
C LEU A 96 -7.63 4.52 -10.42
N CYS A 97 -7.18 4.00 -9.29
CA CYS A 97 -6.41 2.77 -9.21
C CYS A 97 -7.33 1.55 -9.16
N GLU A 98 -7.72 1.04 -10.33
CA GLU A 98 -8.71 -0.05 -10.48
C GLU A 98 -8.27 -1.39 -9.89
N GLY A 99 -6.96 -1.59 -9.68
CA GLY A 99 -6.42 -2.78 -9.02
C GLY A 99 -6.66 -2.81 -7.50
N GLY A 100 -7.10 -1.71 -6.89
CA GLY A 100 -7.44 -1.63 -5.47
C GLY A 100 -6.23 -1.58 -4.53
N GLU A 101 -6.48 -1.70 -3.23
CA GLU A 101 -5.46 -1.60 -2.17
C GLU A 101 -4.58 -2.85 -2.10
N LEU A 102 -3.26 -2.67 -1.96
CA LEU A 102 -2.30 -3.77 -1.76
C LEU A 102 -2.65 -4.62 -0.55
N LEU A 103 -3.11 -4.01 0.55
CA LEU A 103 -3.49 -4.74 1.76
C LEU A 103 -4.55 -5.82 1.48
N LYS A 104 -5.59 -5.49 0.70
CA LYS A 104 -6.67 -6.41 0.35
C LYS A 104 -6.16 -7.59 -0.48
N HIS A 105 -5.14 -7.38 -1.31
CA HIS A 105 -4.47 -8.48 -2.02
C HIS A 105 -3.76 -9.40 -1.05
N ILE A 106 -3.00 -8.85 -0.10
CA ILE A 106 -2.30 -9.66 0.91
C ILE A 106 -3.31 -10.44 1.78
N GLU A 107 -4.36 -9.80 2.28
CA GLU A 107 -5.38 -10.42 3.14
C GLU A 107 -6.13 -11.56 2.42
N ARG A 108 -6.50 -11.34 1.15
CA ARG A 108 -7.16 -12.37 0.33
C ARG A 108 -6.28 -13.60 0.14
N TRP A 109 -4.99 -13.38 -0.04
CA TRP A 109 -4.07 -14.36 -0.59
C TRP A 109 -3.06 -14.94 0.40
N GLY A 110 -3.01 -14.39 1.60
CA GLY A 110 -1.98 -14.65 2.59
C GLY A 110 -0.69 -13.93 2.25
N HIS A 111 -0.13 -14.14 1.06
CA HIS A 111 1.15 -13.56 0.63
C HIS A 111 1.13 -13.22 -0.86
N ILE A 112 2.07 -12.40 -1.30
CA ILE A 112 2.27 -12.02 -2.70
C ILE A 112 3.39 -12.90 -3.29
N PRO A 113 3.27 -13.36 -4.55
CA PRO A 113 4.35 -14.08 -5.22
C PRO A 113 5.68 -13.32 -5.16
N LEU A 114 6.80 -14.03 -5.00
CA LEU A 114 8.12 -13.44 -4.79
C LEU A 114 8.49 -12.41 -5.86
N GLU A 115 8.28 -12.74 -7.14
CA GLU A 115 8.58 -11.84 -8.26
C GLU A 115 7.67 -10.61 -8.27
N ALA A 116 6.38 -10.75 -7.97
CA ALA A 116 5.47 -9.61 -7.83
C ALA A 116 5.88 -8.71 -6.67
N ALA A 117 6.22 -9.28 -5.51
CA ALA A 117 6.70 -8.52 -4.36
C ALA A 117 8.02 -7.79 -4.66
N ARG A 118 8.93 -8.40 -5.44
CA ARG A 118 10.18 -7.78 -5.89
C ARG A 118 9.94 -6.56 -6.77
N HIS A 119 9.02 -6.64 -7.73
CA HIS A 119 8.69 -5.50 -8.59
C HIS A 119 7.91 -4.44 -7.82
N ALA A 120 6.93 -4.82 -7.00
CA ALA A 120 6.16 -3.89 -6.19
C ALA A 120 7.05 -3.10 -5.22
N ILE A 121 8.01 -3.74 -4.55
CA ILE A 121 8.92 -3.01 -3.65
C ILE A 121 9.89 -2.11 -4.44
N ALA A 122 10.31 -2.53 -5.63
CA ALA A 122 11.14 -1.70 -6.51
C ALA A 122 10.40 -0.42 -6.95
N GLU A 123 9.11 -0.54 -7.30
CA GLU A 123 8.25 0.61 -7.61
C GLU A 123 8.05 1.53 -6.40
N LEU A 124 7.83 0.96 -5.22
CA LEU A 124 7.73 1.74 -3.98
C LEU A 124 9.04 2.49 -3.69
N PHE A 125 10.20 1.83 -3.86
CA PHE A 125 11.49 2.51 -3.73
C PHE A 125 11.66 3.60 -4.78
N SER A 126 11.20 3.42 -6.02
CA SER A 126 11.24 4.46 -7.04
C SER A 126 10.46 5.71 -6.58
N ALA A 127 9.24 5.54 -6.08
CA ALA A 127 8.44 6.63 -5.52
C ALA A 127 9.13 7.30 -4.32
N VAL A 128 9.60 6.52 -3.34
CA VAL A 128 10.23 7.06 -2.12
C VAL A 128 11.53 7.79 -2.44
N PHE A 129 12.36 7.27 -3.34
CA PHE A 129 13.59 7.95 -3.76
C PHE A 129 13.29 9.24 -4.53
N TYR A 130 12.23 9.26 -5.34
CA TYR A 130 11.75 10.49 -5.96
C TYR A 130 11.34 11.52 -4.89
N LEU A 131 10.57 11.12 -3.88
CA LEU A 131 10.18 12.01 -2.77
C LEU A 131 11.39 12.58 -2.02
N HIS A 132 12.38 11.75 -1.70
CA HIS A 132 13.56 12.19 -0.95
C HIS A 132 14.53 13.03 -1.79
N TYR A 133 14.79 12.65 -3.04
CA TYR A 133 15.93 13.17 -3.82
C TYR A 133 15.58 13.67 -5.22
N GLY A 134 14.39 13.35 -5.75
CA GLY A 134 13.97 13.77 -7.09
C GLY A 134 13.77 15.29 -7.21
N GLU A 135 13.66 15.78 -8.44
CA GLU A 135 13.24 17.15 -8.70
C GLU A 135 11.71 17.26 -8.61
N LYS A 136 11.22 18.27 -7.89
CA LYS A 136 9.78 18.51 -7.68
C LYS A 136 9.38 19.73 -8.49
N SER A 137 8.21 19.68 -9.11
CA SER A 137 7.71 20.80 -9.89
C SER A 137 7.39 21.97 -8.97
N THR A 138 8.05 23.12 -9.19
CA THR A 138 7.66 24.38 -8.57
C THR A 138 6.60 25.06 -9.41
N SER A 139 5.38 24.56 -9.29
CA SER A 139 4.20 25.25 -9.79
C SER A 139 4.10 26.63 -9.10
N GLY A 140 4.62 27.69 -9.73
CA GLY A 140 4.29 29.09 -9.41
C GLY A 140 5.41 30.05 -8.98
N SER A 141 6.69 29.67 -8.97
CA SER A 141 7.79 30.61 -8.66
C SER A 141 8.87 30.60 -9.73
N ASN A 142 9.10 31.74 -10.40
CA ASN A 142 10.24 31.99 -11.29
C ASN A 142 11.59 32.11 -10.55
N GLU A 143 11.64 31.67 -9.30
CA GLU A 143 12.85 31.68 -8.48
C GLU A 143 13.65 30.40 -8.75
N PRO A 144 14.96 30.49 -9.03
CA PRO A 144 15.80 29.32 -9.21
C PRO A 144 15.82 28.52 -7.91
N VAL A 145 15.28 27.31 -7.97
CA VAL A 145 15.29 26.36 -6.85
C VAL A 145 16.73 25.92 -6.63
N MET A 146 17.39 26.51 -5.64
CA MET A 146 18.82 26.28 -5.40
C MET A 146 19.12 24.86 -4.86
N LYS A 147 18.11 24.09 -4.40
CA LYS A 147 18.23 22.67 -4.00
C LYS A 147 16.89 21.91 -4.14
N PRO A 148 16.90 20.62 -4.57
CA PRO A 148 15.71 19.79 -4.58
C PRO A 148 15.14 19.63 -3.16
N LEU A 149 13.84 19.89 -3.00
CA LEU A 149 13.14 19.71 -1.74
C LEU A 149 13.10 18.23 -1.35
N THR A 150 13.37 17.91 -0.09
CA THR A 150 13.20 16.56 0.44
C THR A 150 11.79 16.42 0.99
N VAL A 151 11.04 15.41 0.55
CA VAL A 151 9.71 15.10 1.09
C VAL A 151 9.76 13.75 1.82
N ILE A 152 9.51 13.72 3.13
CA ILE A 152 9.38 12.48 3.90
C ILE A 152 7.91 12.13 4.00
N HIS A 153 7.50 10.92 3.62
CA HIS A 153 6.09 10.52 3.56
C HIS A 153 5.48 10.34 4.96
N ARG A 154 6.21 9.69 5.88
CA ARG A 154 5.84 9.39 7.29
C ARG A 154 4.68 8.40 7.50
N ASP A 155 4.00 7.95 6.45
CA ASP A 155 2.90 6.97 6.54
C ASP A 155 2.96 5.92 5.42
N ILE A 156 4.15 5.33 5.20
CA ILE A 156 4.32 4.21 4.26
C ILE A 156 3.72 2.94 4.89
N LYS A 157 2.60 2.48 4.32
CA LYS A 157 1.89 1.27 4.74
C LYS A 157 1.06 0.68 3.59
N PRO A 158 0.68 -0.60 3.64
CA PRO A 158 -0.06 -1.27 2.57
C PRO A 158 -1.40 -0.61 2.20
N GLU A 159 -2.04 0.07 3.15
CA GLU A 159 -3.29 0.82 2.96
C GLU A 159 -3.11 2.06 2.08
N ASN A 160 -1.92 2.66 2.11
CA ASN A 160 -1.55 3.83 1.31
C ASN A 160 -0.88 3.41 -0.01
N ILE A 161 -0.99 2.14 -0.39
CA ILE A 161 -0.42 1.59 -1.62
C ILE A 161 -1.55 1.00 -2.45
N MET A 162 -1.80 1.61 -3.60
CA MET A 162 -2.82 1.18 -4.54
C MET A 162 -2.18 0.49 -5.75
N LEU A 163 -2.95 -0.36 -6.42
CA LEU A 163 -2.58 -0.99 -7.67
C LEU A 163 -3.45 -0.45 -8.81
N THR A 164 -2.85 -0.20 -9.97
CA THR A 164 -3.57 0.04 -11.23
C THR A 164 -4.16 -1.25 -11.79
N SER A 165 -4.93 -1.17 -12.87
CA SER A 165 -5.53 -2.35 -13.52
C SER A 165 -4.49 -3.36 -14.00
N ASP A 166 -3.34 -2.87 -14.48
CA ASP A 166 -2.14 -3.62 -14.88
C ASP A 166 -1.17 -3.91 -13.71
N LYS A 167 -1.62 -3.72 -12.47
CA LYS A 167 -0.93 -4.10 -11.22
C LYS A 167 0.36 -3.33 -10.93
N HIS A 168 0.56 -2.17 -11.55
CA HIS A 168 1.59 -1.23 -11.11
C HIS A 168 1.18 -0.52 -9.83
N LEU A 169 2.17 -0.24 -8.99
CA LEU A 169 2.00 0.43 -7.72
C LEU A 169 1.80 1.94 -7.90
N ARG A 170 0.90 2.51 -7.09
CA ARG A 170 0.75 3.95 -6.84
C ARG A 170 0.77 4.20 -5.33
N LEU A 171 1.73 5.00 -4.88
CA LEU A 171 1.74 5.55 -3.53
C LEU A 171 0.69 6.67 -3.45
N ILE A 172 -0.17 6.60 -2.43
CA ILE A 172 -1.23 7.57 -2.15
C ILE A 172 -1.07 8.20 -0.76
N ASP A 173 -1.90 9.22 -0.48
CA ASP A 173 -2.07 9.90 0.81
C ASP A 173 -0.82 10.59 1.39
N PHE A 174 -0.68 11.88 1.05
CA PHE A 174 0.39 12.74 1.52
C PHE A 174 -0.01 13.60 2.74
N GLY A 175 -1.11 13.27 3.43
CA GLY A 175 -1.64 14.07 4.55
C GLY A 175 -0.67 14.19 5.73
N THR A 176 0.25 13.25 5.88
CA THR A 176 1.31 13.26 6.92
C THR A 176 2.65 13.74 6.41
N ALA A 177 2.86 13.89 5.10
CA ALA A 177 4.19 14.12 4.54
C ALA A 177 4.80 15.44 5.01
N VAL A 178 6.13 15.52 5.11
CA VAL A 178 6.86 16.75 5.48
C VAL A 178 7.91 17.17 4.47
N VAL A 179 8.08 18.48 4.31
CA VAL A 179 9.13 19.07 3.45
C VAL A 179 10.30 19.47 4.34
N CYS A 180 11.49 18.97 4.02
CA CYS A 180 12.74 19.28 4.70
C CYS A 180 13.69 20.06 3.78
N GLY A 181 14.55 20.89 4.37
CA GLY A 181 15.55 21.66 3.63
C GLY A 181 16.65 20.80 3.01
N SER A 182 16.86 19.60 3.56
CA SER A 182 17.76 18.58 3.03
C SER A 182 17.37 17.18 3.51
N ALA A 183 17.89 16.14 2.83
CA ALA A 183 17.71 14.75 3.24
C ALA A 183 18.45 14.38 4.53
N ALA A 184 19.39 15.22 4.97
CA ALA A 184 20.10 15.09 6.23
C ALA A 184 19.40 15.84 7.37
N ASP A 185 18.42 16.69 7.06
CA ASP A 185 17.70 17.47 8.06
C ASP A 185 16.79 16.54 8.86
N LYS A 186 16.76 16.79 10.16
CA LYS A 186 15.83 16.13 11.05
C LYS A 186 14.49 16.84 10.98
N ALA A 187 13.42 16.12 10.67
CA ALA A 187 12.08 16.61 10.94
C ALA A 187 11.73 16.25 12.39
N ALA A 188 11.96 17.20 13.30
CA ALA A 188 11.36 17.20 14.61
C ALA A 188 9.99 17.87 14.49
N ASP A 189 8.93 17.19 14.93
CA ASP A 189 7.65 17.87 15.12
C ASP A 189 7.77 18.68 16.43
N GLU A 190 8.05 20.00 16.35
CA GLU A 190 7.96 20.87 17.54
C GLU A 190 6.50 20.98 18.07
N GLU A 191 5.51 20.67 17.23
CA GLU A 191 4.07 20.87 17.53
C GLU A 191 3.19 19.61 17.50
N ALA A 192 3.72 18.42 17.18
CA ALA A 192 2.91 17.19 17.14
C ALA A 192 2.87 16.41 18.46
N SER A 193 3.53 16.91 19.51
CA SER A 193 3.65 16.22 20.81
C SER A 193 2.32 16.04 21.55
N ASN A 194 1.30 16.88 21.32
CA ASN A 194 0.09 16.85 22.13
C ASN A 194 -1.18 16.31 21.45
N GLY A 195 -1.23 16.22 20.12
CA GLY A 195 -2.50 16.00 19.40
C GLY A 195 -2.52 14.87 18.38
N ARG A 196 -1.51 14.00 18.34
CA ARG A 196 -1.44 12.87 17.38
C ARG A 196 -1.28 11.50 18.04
N ALA A 197 -0.82 11.47 19.29
CA ALA A 197 -0.73 10.25 20.09
C ALA A 197 -2.12 9.61 20.38
N GLN A 198 -3.22 10.36 20.22
CA GLN A 198 -4.56 9.89 20.60
C GLN A 198 -5.44 9.33 19.46
N THR A 199 -5.09 9.48 18.16
CA THR A 199 -6.12 9.26 17.10
C THR A 199 -5.90 8.09 16.14
N PHE A 200 -4.83 7.29 16.21
CA PHE A 200 -4.73 6.11 15.34
C PHE A 200 -4.08 4.91 16.04
N CYS A 201 -4.91 4.12 16.72
CA CYS A 201 -4.55 2.76 17.17
C CYS A 201 -4.24 1.78 16.02
N GLY A 202 -4.39 2.19 14.75
CA GLY A 202 -4.17 1.34 13.57
C GLY A 202 -2.81 1.47 12.89
N THR A 203 -2.04 2.55 13.11
CA THR A 203 -0.84 2.85 12.29
C THR A 203 0.48 2.44 12.96
N THR A 204 0.48 2.13 14.27
CA THR A 204 1.71 1.84 15.04
C THR A 204 2.56 0.72 14.45
N TYR A 205 1.93 -0.26 13.79
CA TYR A 205 2.61 -1.42 13.18
C TYR A 205 3.66 -1.07 12.12
N TYR A 206 3.54 0.10 11.48
CA TYR A 206 4.46 0.54 10.42
C TYR A 206 5.33 1.73 10.85
N MET A 207 5.15 2.24 12.08
CA MET A 207 5.95 3.35 12.60
C MET A 207 7.38 2.91 12.89
N SER A 208 8.34 3.77 12.56
CA SER A 208 9.75 3.50 12.82
C SER A 208 10.12 3.68 14.30
N PRO A 209 11.16 2.98 14.80
CA PRO A 209 11.61 3.08 16.19
C PRO A 209 11.88 4.50 16.65
N GLU A 210 12.49 5.32 15.79
CA GLU A 210 12.83 6.69 16.11
C GLU A 210 11.62 7.64 16.22
N LEU A 211 10.54 7.35 15.49
CA LEU A 211 9.27 8.06 15.62
C LEU A 211 8.60 7.70 16.95
N LEU A 212 8.61 6.42 17.32
CA LEU A 212 8.01 5.95 18.57
C LEU A 212 8.78 6.40 19.82
N ALA A 213 10.11 6.43 19.75
CA ALA A 213 10.95 6.76 20.90
C ALA A 213 11.16 8.26 21.11
N SER A 214 11.13 9.07 20.04
CA SER A 214 11.53 10.48 20.12
C SER A 214 10.72 11.42 19.23
N SER A 215 9.58 10.97 18.68
CA SER A 215 8.74 11.75 17.76
C SER A 215 9.54 12.33 16.57
N TYR A 216 10.60 11.63 16.18
CA TYR A 216 11.58 12.07 15.20
C TYR A 216 11.43 11.27 13.90
N THR A 217 11.49 11.95 12.76
CA THR A 217 11.46 11.29 11.44
C THR A 217 12.56 11.79 10.51
N CYS A 218 12.97 10.92 9.61
CA CYS A 218 13.95 11.19 8.56
C CYS A 218 13.67 10.33 7.32
N CYS A 219 14.45 10.46 6.25
CA CYS A 219 14.30 9.63 5.05
C CYS A 219 14.35 8.12 5.38
N ALA A 220 15.20 7.72 6.34
CA ALA A 220 15.32 6.33 6.76
C ALA A 220 14.03 5.78 7.42
N SER A 221 13.16 6.66 7.94
CA SER A 221 11.87 6.27 8.51
C SER A 221 10.93 5.73 7.42
N ASP A 222 10.97 6.26 6.20
CA ASP A 222 10.20 5.71 5.08
C ASP A 222 10.77 4.37 4.61
N TYR A 223 12.10 4.16 4.69
CA TYR A 223 12.73 2.87 4.38
C TYR A 223 12.31 1.78 5.37
N TRP A 224 12.12 2.12 6.65
CA TRP A 224 11.54 1.21 7.63
C TRP A 224 10.14 0.76 7.20
N GLY A 225 9.27 1.70 6.82
CA GLY A 225 7.93 1.40 6.30
C GLY A 225 7.97 0.48 5.07
N CYS A 226 8.90 0.72 4.15
CA CYS A 226 9.15 -0.17 3.00
C CYS A 226 9.52 -1.59 3.44
N GLY A 227 10.37 -1.73 4.46
CA GLY A 227 10.73 -3.02 5.06
C GLY A 227 9.53 -3.76 5.65
N CYS A 228 8.65 -3.05 6.38
CA CYS A 228 7.43 -3.63 6.91
C CYS A 228 6.46 -4.09 5.80
N VAL A 229 6.31 -3.29 4.74
CA VAL A 229 5.48 -3.64 3.56
C VAL A 229 6.03 -4.88 2.86
N LEU A 230 7.35 -4.93 2.59
CA LEU A 230 7.97 -6.09 1.95
C LEU A 230 7.83 -7.37 2.80
N TYR A 231 8.05 -7.27 4.11
CA TYR A 231 7.83 -8.38 5.03
C TYR A 231 6.39 -8.86 4.96
N LEU A 232 5.42 -7.95 5.03
CA LEU A 232 4.01 -8.31 5.00
C LEU A 232 3.62 -8.97 3.66
N MET A 233 4.11 -8.46 2.53
CA MET A 233 3.88 -9.07 1.22
C MET A 233 4.39 -10.51 1.18
N LEU A 234 5.58 -10.80 1.70
CA LEU A 234 6.19 -12.12 1.58
C LEU A 234 5.75 -13.12 2.65
N VAL A 235 5.47 -12.65 3.87
CA VAL A 235 5.15 -13.52 5.01
C VAL A 235 3.65 -13.59 5.28
N GLY A 236 2.90 -12.55 4.93
CA GLY A 236 1.46 -12.49 5.16
C GLY A 236 1.03 -12.11 6.57
N ARG A 237 1.99 -11.86 7.45
CA ARG A 237 1.78 -11.30 8.79
C ARG A 237 2.73 -10.13 8.99
N ARG A 238 2.44 -9.28 9.98
CA ARG A 238 3.26 -8.11 10.30
C ARG A 238 4.61 -8.57 10.90
N PRO A 239 5.70 -7.80 10.71
CA PRO A 239 6.99 -8.13 11.30
C PRO A 239 6.99 -8.06 12.83
N PHE A 240 6.13 -7.20 13.37
CA PHE A 240 5.95 -7.00 14.81
C PHE A 240 4.45 -7.03 15.12
N ASP A 241 4.07 -7.79 16.13
CA ASP A 241 2.71 -7.86 16.63
C ASP A 241 2.69 -8.11 18.14
N ALA A 242 1.67 -7.60 18.82
CA ALA A 242 1.49 -7.76 20.25
C ALA A 242 0.05 -7.48 20.67
N SER A 243 -0.34 -7.99 21.84
CA SER A 243 -1.71 -7.85 22.37
C SER A 243 -2.06 -6.44 22.85
N THR A 244 -1.07 -5.58 23.11
CA THR A 244 -1.30 -4.21 23.55
C THR A 244 -0.36 -3.24 22.82
N GLN A 245 -0.77 -1.98 22.71
CA GLN A 245 0.03 -0.94 22.07
C GLN A 245 1.39 -0.74 22.76
N TYR A 246 1.43 -0.79 24.10
CA TYR A 246 2.68 -0.73 24.86
C TYR A 246 3.63 -1.87 24.49
N LEU A 247 3.13 -3.11 24.44
CA LEU A 247 3.93 -4.28 24.06
C LEU A 247 4.35 -4.26 22.60
N LEU A 248 3.51 -3.71 21.71
CA LEU A 248 3.82 -3.54 20.30
C LEU A 248 4.99 -2.56 20.14
N ILE A 249 4.91 -1.39 20.77
CA ILE A 249 5.99 -0.39 20.76
C ILE A 249 7.27 -1.02 21.32
N LYS A 250 7.20 -1.69 22.47
CA LYS A 250 8.36 -2.38 23.05
C LYS A 250 8.95 -3.41 22.09
N THR A 251 8.12 -4.20 21.42
CA THR A 251 8.53 -5.19 20.41
C THR A 251 9.22 -4.52 19.21
N ILE A 252 8.67 -3.42 18.71
CA ILE A 252 9.27 -2.65 17.61
C ILE A 252 10.64 -2.10 18.01
N LEU A 253 10.80 -1.62 19.25
CA LEU A 253 12.04 -1.03 19.73
C LEU A 253 13.13 -2.06 20.05
N GLU A 254 12.76 -3.23 20.57
CA GLU A 254 13.72 -4.15 21.20
C GLU A 254 13.93 -5.48 20.45
N LYS A 255 12.97 -5.93 19.64
CA LYS A 255 13.01 -7.27 19.03
C LYS A 255 13.28 -7.23 17.54
N GLU A 256 13.94 -8.27 17.05
CA GLU A 256 14.08 -8.54 15.62
C GLU A 256 12.85 -9.30 15.07
N PRO A 257 12.48 -9.12 13.79
CA PRO A 257 11.38 -9.85 13.19
C PRO A 257 11.75 -11.32 12.99
N GLU A 258 10.77 -12.21 13.18
CA GLU A 258 10.92 -13.63 12.89
C GLU A 258 10.74 -13.89 11.40
N PHE A 259 11.47 -14.85 10.83
CA PHE A 259 11.35 -15.20 9.42
C PHE A 259 10.98 -16.67 9.26
N PRO A 260 10.06 -17.02 8.35
CA PRO A 260 9.76 -18.41 8.07
C PRO A 260 10.96 -19.12 7.44
N ASP A 261 11.01 -20.44 7.62
CA ASP A 261 11.98 -21.30 6.96
C ASP A 261 11.76 -21.29 5.44
N GLY A 262 12.84 -21.36 4.67
CA GLY A 262 12.78 -21.37 3.21
C GLY A 262 12.43 -20.03 2.55
N MET A 263 12.33 -18.93 3.31
CA MET A 263 12.26 -17.59 2.71
C MET A 263 13.48 -17.32 1.83
N ASP A 264 13.24 -16.64 0.69
CA ASP A 264 14.29 -16.15 -0.20
C ASP A 264 15.40 -15.41 0.58
N PRO A 265 16.68 -15.83 0.44
CA PRO A 265 17.76 -15.32 1.27
C PRO A 265 18.03 -13.82 1.02
N ASP A 266 17.88 -13.35 -0.21
CA ASP A 266 18.11 -11.96 -0.57
C ASP A 266 16.98 -11.06 -0.05
N ALA A 267 15.73 -11.53 -0.13
CA ALA A 267 14.59 -10.84 0.48
C ALA A 267 14.76 -10.70 1.99
N LYS A 268 15.15 -11.80 2.65
CA LYS A 268 15.40 -11.85 4.10
C LYS A 268 16.51 -10.87 4.51
N ASP A 269 17.60 -10.84 3.76
CA ASP A 269 18.72 -9.93 3.99
C ASP A 269 18.31 -8.45 3.81
N LEU A 270 17.56 -8.13 2.74
CA LEU A 270 17.07 -6.78 2.51
C LEU A 270 16.15 -6.31 3.65
N ILE A 271 15.19 -7.15 4.06
CA ILE A 271 14.26 -6.81 5.14
C ILE A 271 15.02 -6.54 6.44
N ARG A 272 15.99 -7.39 6.82
CA ARG A 272 16.80 -7.17 8.03
C ARG A 272 17.53 -5.83 7.99
N LYS A 273 18.08 -5.46 6.84
CA LYS A 273 18.80 -4.19 6.65
C LYS A 273 17.87 -2.96 6.68
N LEU A 274 16.62 -3.11 6.23
CA LEU A 274 15.57 -2.08 6.30
C LEU A 274 15.00 -1.93 7.72
N LEU A 275 14.93 -3.02 8.48
CA LEU A 275 14.35 -3.05 9.84
C LEU A 275 15.41 -2.91 10.95
N VAL A 276 16.58 -2.35 10.63
CA VAL A 276 17.57 -1.91 11.62
C VAL A 276 16.99 -0.76 12.44
N LYS A 277 17.12 -0.85 13.77
CA LYS A 277 16.50 0.10 14.71
C LYS A 277 17.10 1.50 14.64
N ASP A 278 18.43 1.59 14.62
CA ASP A 278 19.12 2.88 14.46
C ASP A 278 18.97 3.38 13.02
N PRO A 279 18.29 4.51 12.77
CA PRO A 279 18.11 5.04 11.42
C PRO A 279 19.43 5.42 10.73
N LYS A 280 20.53 5.64 11.46
CA LYS A 280 21.85 5.93 10.87
C LYS A 280 22.55 4.67 10.34
N ALA A 281 22.28 3.52 10.96
CA ALA A 281 22.82 2.23 10.55
C ALA A 281 21.90 1.50 9.56
N ARG A 282 20.64 1.94 9.45
CA ARG A 282 19.66 1.43 8.48
C ARG A 282 20.12 1.68 7.05
N ILE A 283 19.89 0.69 6.18
CA ILE A 283 20.33 0.73 4.78
C ILE A 283 19.79 1.97 4.05
N GLY A 284 20.67 2.64 3.29
CA GLY A 284 20.35 3.84 2.54
C GLY A 284 20.03 3.56 1.06
N MET A 285 19.60 4.61 0.34
CA MET A 285 19.24 4.51 -1.09
C MET A 285 20.34 3.85 -1.94
N LYS A 286 21.61 4.22 -1.74
CA LYS A 286 22.71 3.73 -2.60
C LYS A 286 22.89 2.22 -2.45
N GLU A 287 22.79 1.73 -1.22
CA GLU A 287 22.91 0.33 -0.87
C GLU A 287 21.66 -0.46 -1.30
N ILE A 288 20.45 0.10 -1.12
CA ILE A 288 19.21 -0.50 -1.60
C ILE A 288 19.26 -0.73 -3.11
N LYS A 289 19.66 0.30 -3.90
CA LYS A 289 19.77 0.20 -5.37
C LYS A 289 20.73 -0.90 -5.85
N ARG A 290 21.68 -1.31 -5.03
CA ARG A 290 22.69 -2.33 -5.35
C ARG A 290 22.40 -3.68 -4.68
N HIS A 291 21.29 -3.78 -3.96
CA HIS A 291 20.97 -4.97 -3.19
C HIS A 291 20.68 -6.16 -4.14
N PRO A 292 21.22 -7.38 -3.88
CA PRO A 292 21.00 -8.56 -4.72
C PRO A 292 19.53 -8.87 -5.01
N PHE A 293 18.65 -8.67 -4.02
CA PHE A 293 17.21 -8.81 -4.19
C PHE A 293 16.61 -7.99 -5.35
N LEU A 294 17.22 -6.85 -5.70
CA LEU A 294 16.78 -5.98 -6.80
C LEU A 294 17.61 -6.16 -8.07
N ALA A 295 18.55 -7.12 -8.12
CA ALA A 295 19.46 -7.28 -9.25
C ALA A 295 18.75 -7.55 -10.60
N SER A 296 17.57 -8.17 -10.57
CA SER A 296 16.76 -8.44 -11.75
C SER A 296 15.85 -7.28 -12.17
N VAL A 297 15.81 -6.18 -11.41
CA VAL A 297 14.87 -5.07 -11.63
C VAL A 297 15.63 -3.77 -11.84
N ASN A 298 15.29 -3.06 -12.92
CA ASN A 298 15.82 -1.73 -13.15
C ASN A 298 14.83 -0.67 -12.67
N LEU A 299 15.14 -0.03 -11.54
CA LEU A 299 14.32 1.00 -10.90
C LEU A 299 13.96 2.18 -11.80
N SER A 300 14.76 2.54 -12.81
CA SER A 300 14.42 3.65 -13.71
C SER A 300 13.40 3.27 -14.79
N THR A 301 13.20 1.97 -15.02
CA THR A 301 12.31 1.45 -16.08
C THR A 301 11.21 0.54 -15.54
N VAL A 302 11.16 0.33 -14.23
CA VAL A 302 10.22 -0.60 -13.56
C VAL A 302 8.77 -0.29 -13.90
N ALA A 303 8.42 1.00 -14.02
CA ALA A 303 7.08 1.45 -14.38
C ALA A 303 6.65 1.13 -15.82
N GLY A 304 7.56 0.67 -16.69
CA GLY A 304 7.27 0.29 -18.08
C GLY A 304 7.22 -1.22 -18.33
N GLN A 305 7.41 -2.03 -17.30
CA GLN A 305 7.42 -3.49 -17.43
C GLN A 305 6.01 -4.06 -17.29
N ASN A 306 5.68 -5.14 -18.00
CA ASN A 306 4.43 -5.86 -17.74
C ASN A 306 4.54 -6.63 -16.42
N VAL A 307 4.17 -6.00 -15.31
CA VAL A 307 4.23 -6.61 -13.98
C VAL A 307 3.04 -7.52 -13.69
N ALA A 308 1.91 -7.36 -14.40
CA ALA A 308 0.68 -8.11 -14.15
C ALA A 308 0.88 -9.63 -14.17
N ASP A 309 1.74 -10.14 -15.05
CA ASP A 309 2.04 -11.56 -15.15
C ASP A 309 2.72 -12.11 -13.89
N PHE A 310 3.50 -11.30 -13.16
CA PHE A 310 4.14 -11.73 -11.91
C PHE A 310 3.14 -11.90 -10.76
N TRP A 311 1.97 -11.25 -10.85
CA TRP A 311 0.89 -11.40 -9.88
C TRP A 311 0.08 -12.67 -10.11
N LEU A 312 0.24 -13.32 -11.27
CA LEU A 312 -0.42 -14.58 -11.56
C LEU A 312 0.11 -15.66 -10.62
N ARG A 313 -0.83 -16.37 -10.00
CA ARG A 313 -0.51 -17.43 -9.05
C ARG A 313 -0.45 -18.77 -9.76
N GLU A 314 0.70 -19.42 -9.62
CA GLU A 314 0.84 -20.81 -10.00
C GLU A 314 0.50 -21.68 -8.80
N THR A 315 -0.49 -22.54 -8.96
CA THR A 315 -0.83 -23.50 -7.92
C THR A 315 0.06 -24.71 -8.12
N PRO A 316 0.91 -25.07 -7.14
CA PRO A 316 1.84 -26.17 -7.31
C PRO A 316 1.07 -27.45 -7.60
N TRP A 317 1.57 -28.21 -8.57
CA TRP A 317 1.06 -29.56 -8.81
C TRP A 317 1.39 -30.43 -7.60
N VAL A 318 0.42 -31.20 -7.15
CA VAL A 318 0.60 -32.14 -6.04
C VAL A 318 0.32 -33.54 -6.55
N ASP A 319 1.21 -34.48 -6.26
CA ASP A 319 1.00 -35.88 -6.61
C ASP A 319 -0.18 -36.43 -5.82
N GLU A 320 -1.32 -36.56 -6.49
CA GLU A 320 -2.54 -37.09 -5.90
C GLU A 320 -2.32 -38.48 -5.31
N ALA A 321 -1.44 -39.30 -5.88
CA ALA A 321 -1.19 -40.66 -5.39
C ALA A 321 -0.62 -40.67 -3.96
N SER A 322 0.18 -39.66 -3.62
CA SER A 322 0.79 -39.50 -2.29
C SER A 322 -0.20 -39.11 -1.18
N ILE A 323 -1.43 -38.73 -1.53
CA ILE A 323 -2.40 -38.17 -0.58
C ILE A 323 -3.50 -39.19 -0.26
N SER A 324 -3.55 -39.65 0.99
CA SER A 324 -4.52 -40.65 1.46
C SER A 324 -5.75 -40.05 2.15
N VAL A 325 -5.68 -38.81 2.63
CA VAL A 325 -6.75 -38.11 3.35
C VAL A 325 -7.10 -36.77 2.73
N CYS A 326 -8.36 -36.37 2.85
CA CYS A 326 -8.83 -35.05 2.45
C CYS A 326 -8.15 -33.96 3.29
N MET A 327 -7.45 -33.04 2.65
CA MET A 327 -6.73 -31.97 3.34
C MET A 327 -7.65 -30.96 4.04
N ALA A 328 -8.95 -30.97 3.73
CA ALA A 328 -9.94 -30.09 4.37
C ALA A 328 -10.62 -30.72 5.60
N CYS A 329 -10.99 -32.00 5.55
CA CYS A 329 -11.73 -32.66 6.65
C CYS A 329 -10.98 -33.81 7.32
N GLN A 330 -9.75 -34.10 6.87
CA GLN A 330 -8.85 -35.14 7.40
C GLN A 330 -9.42 -36.56 7.34
N ARG A 331 -10.47 -36.79 6.53
CA ARG A 331 -11.06 -38.13 6.32
C ARG A 331 -10.41 -38.84 5.13
N PRO A 332 -10.23 -40.17 5.16
CA PRO A 332 -9.62 -40.92 4.07
C PRO A 332 -10.46 -40.86 2.79
N PHE A 333 -9.78 -40.90 1.65
CA PHE A 333 -10.41 -41.11 0.35
C PHE A 333 -10.87 -42.56 0.20
N GLY A 334 -11.80 -42.80 -0.71
CA GLY A 334 -12.34 -44.14 -0.98
C GLY A 334 -13.33 -44.11 -2.13
N LEU A 335 -14.05 -45.23 -2.35
CA LEU A 335 -14.92 -45.40 -3.52
C LEU A 335 -15.96 -44.27 -3.70
N LEU A 336 -16.53 -43.79 -2.59
CA LEU A 336 -17.55 -42.73 -2.58
C LEU A 336 -16.98 -41.33 -2.27
N ARG A 337 -15.68 -41.25 -1.94
CA ARG A 337 -14.96 -40.01 -1.60
C ARG A 337 -13.81 -39.83 -2.59
N GLY A 338 -14.15 -39.35 -3.78
CA GLY A 338 -13.19 -39.03 -4.83
C GLY A 338 -12.30 -37.85 -4.46
N LYS A 339 -11.11 -37.81 -5.06
CA LYS A 339 -10.14 -36.72 -4.96
C LYS A 339 -10.53 -35.59 -5.91
N GLN A 340 -10.29 -34.36 -5.49
CA GLN A 340 -10.54 -33.16 -6.27
C GLN A 340 -9.48 -32.10 -5.95
N PHE A 341 -8.88 -31.53 -6.98
CA PHE A 341 -7.86 -30.50 -6.84
C PHE A 341 -8.48 -29.10 -6.72
N CYS A 342 -8.07 -28.35 -5.69
CA CYS A 342 -8.42 -26.94 -5.54
C CYS A 342 -7.42 -26.07 -6.30
N HIS A 343 -7.87 -25.41 -7.38
CA HIS A 343 -7.03 -24.56 -8.23
C HIS A 343 -6.64 -23.22 -7.58
N SER A 344 -7.10 -22.96 -6.34
CA SER A 344 -6.75 -21.75 -5.59
C SER A 344 -5.67 -22.00 -4.53
N CYS A 345 -5.65 -23.17 -3.90
CA CYS A 345 -4.70 -23.49 -2.83
C CYS A 345 -3.88 -24.77 -3.04
N GLY A 346 -4.12 -25.51 -4.12
CA GLY A 346 -3.40 -26.74 -4.47
C GLY A 346 -3.78 -27.96 -3.66
N HIS A 347 -4.70 -27.83 -2.70
CA HIS A 347 -5.10 -28.95 -1.86
C HIS A 347 -5.95 -29.97 -2.60
N ILE A 348 -5.72 -31.25 -2.31
CA ILE A 348 -6.63 -32.33 -2.68
C ILE A 348 -7.71 -32.48 -1.60
N THR A 349 -8.96 -32.32 -2.03
CA THR A 349 -10.15 -32.35 -1.18
C THR A 349 -11.14 -33.40 -1.68
N CYS A 350 -12.05 -33.85 -0.81
CA CYS A 350 -13.10 -34.78 -1.23
C CYS A 350 -14.27 -34.04 -1.89
N ASN A 351 -15.05 -34.76 -2.70
CA ASN A 351 -16.29 -34.28 -3.32
C ASN A 351 -17.28 -33.57 -2.36
N THR A 352 -17.28 -33.90 -1.06
CA THR A 352 -18.12 -33.20 -0.05
C THR A 352 -17.51 -31.90 0.49
N CYS A 353 -16.19 -31.70 0.30
CA CYS A 353 -15.42 -30.54 0.78
C CYS A 353 -15.00 -29.58 -0.33
N VAL A 354 -15.07 -30.02 -1.59
CA VAL A 354 -15.04 -29.14 -2.76
C VAL A 354 -16.17 -28.14 -2.67
N GLY A 355 -15.84 -26.87 -2.93
CA GLY A 355 -16.80 -25.80 -3.15
C GLY A 355 -17.19 -25.73 -4.62
N ASP A 356 -17.97 -24.72 -4.95
CA ASP A 356 -18.41 -24.47 -6.33
C ASP A 356 -17.26 -24.06 -7.26
N LEU A 357 -17.57 -23.99 -8.55
CA LEU A 357 -16.71 -23.33 -9.52
C LEU A 357 -16.63 -21.82 -9.23
N ARG A 358 -15.40 -21.28 -9.22
CA ARG A 358 -15.14 -19.84 -9.03
C ARG A 358 -14.12 -19.35 -10.05
N VAL A 359 -14.32 -18.13 -10.53
CA VAL A 359 -13.26 -17.40 -11.26
C VAL A 359 -12.21 -16.97 -10.24
N ILE A 360 -10.94 -17.21 -10.54
CA ILE A 360 -9.80 -16.87 -9.68
C ILE A 360 -9.14 -15.62 -10.30
N PRO A 361 -9.23 -14.42 -9.67
CA PRO A 361 -8.88 -13.15 -10.31
C PRO A 361 -7.42 -13.03 -10.77
N GLU A 362 -6.51 -13.78 -10.14
CA GLU A 362 -5.08 -13.83 -10.46
C GLU A 362 -4.65 -15.23 -10.95
N SER A 363 -5.55 -15.97 -11.60
CA SER A 363 -5.21 -17.21 -12.31
C SER A 363 -5.01 -16.97 -13.81
N ARG A 364 -4.11 -17.73 -14.42
CA ARG A 364 -4.00 -17.82 -15.89
C ARG A 364 -5.31 -18.27 -16.54
N TRP A 365 -6.16 -18.98 -15.80
CA TRP A 365 -7.41 -19.52 -16.29
C TRP A 365 -8.58 -18.56 -15.98
N LYS A 366 -9.13 -17.94 -17.03
CA LYS A 366 -10.29 -17.04 -16.90
C LYS A 366 -11.61 -17.79 -16.67
N ALA A 367 -11.67 -19.07 -17.04
CA ALA A 367 -12.86 -19.90 -16.82
C ALA A 367 -12.98 -20.31 -15.34
N PRO A 368 -14.21 -20.46 -14.80
CA PRO A 368 -14.43 -20.93 -13.44
C PRO A 368 -13.71 -22.26 -13.16
N GLN A 369 -12.95 -22.33 -12.06
CA GLN A 369 -12.18 -23.50 -11.64
C GLN A 369 -12.72 -24.09 -10.34
N HIS A 370 -12.46 -25.38 -10.09
CA HIS A 370 -12.79 -26.02 -8.83
C HIS A 370 -11.97 -25.42 -7.69
N VAL A 371 -12.66 -24.93 -6.65
CA VAL A 371 -12.04 -24.43 -5.41
C VAL A 371 -12.68 -25.11 -4.20
N CYS A 372 -11.93 -25.32 -3.12
CA CYS A 372 -12.50 -25.87 -1.89
C CYS A 372 -13.37 -24.83 -1.17
N ARG A 373 -14.30 -25.27 -0.31
CA ARG A 373 -15.22 -24.35 0.42
C ARG A 373 -14.52 -23.18 1.15
N PRO A 374 -13.39 -23.38 1.86
CA PRO A 374 -12.66 -22.27 2.46
C PRO A 374 -12.13 -21.25 1.43
N CYS A 375 -11.68 -21.71 0.26
CA CYS A 375 -11.23 -20.81 -0.81
C CYS A 375 -12.42 -20.10 -1.46
N ALA A 376 -13.54 -20.80 -1.66
CA ALA A 376 -14.76 -20.19 -2.17
C ALA A 376 -15.20 -19.02 -1.28
N GLY A 377 -15.25 -19.22 0.06
CA GLY A 377 -15.60 -18.13 0.99
C GLY A 377 -14.64 -16.94 0.98
N ARG A 378 -13.36 -17.14 0.64
CA ARG A 378 -12.39 -16.03 0.43
C ARG A 378 -12.57 -15.32 -0.91
N LEU A 379 -13.11 -16.01 -1.90
CA LEU A 379 -13.36 -15.49 -3.25
C LEU A 379 -14.76 -14.85 -3.37
N ASP A 380 -15.69 -15.22 -2.49
CA ASP A 380 -17.03 -14.64 -2.41
C ASP A 380 -16.89 -13.13 -2.05
N GLY A 381 -17.23 -12.27 -3.01
CA GLY A 381 -16.93 -10.84 -3.00
C GLY A 381 -16.21 -10.33 -4.26
N VAL A 382 -15.68 -11.26 -5.07
CA VAL A 382 -15.25 -10.99 -6.45
C VAL A 382 -16.42 -11.32 -7.37
N THR A 383 -17.29 -10.35 -7.63
CA THR A 383 -18.25 -10.48 -8.72
C THR A 383 -17.48 -10.51 -10.04
N ALA A 384 -17.76 -11.50 -10.88
CA ALA A 384 -17.36 -11.43 -12.29
C ALA A 384 -17.97 -10.15 -12.85
N SER A 385 -17.11 -9.17 -13.14
CA SER A 385 -17.48 -8.00 -13.94
C SER A 385 -17.02 -8.24 -15.37
#